data_AF-A0A8H5ETZ8-F1
#
_entry.id   AF-A0A8H5ETZ8-F1
#
_cell.length_a   1.000
_cell.length_b   1.000
_cell.length_c   1.000
_cell.angle_alpha   90.00
_cell.angle_beta   90.00
_cell.angle_gamma   90.00
#
_symmetry.space_group_name_H-M   'P 1'
#
loop_
_entity.id
_entity.type
_entity.pdbx_description
1 polymer ?
#
loop_
_entity_poly.entity_id
_entity_poly.type
_entity_poly.pdbx_seq_one_letter_code
_entity_poly.pdbx_strand_id
1 'polypeptide(L)'
;MSVTVTLPEGFQYVGSAVVSTVLLLLIQSNVVGRYRKRAGIKYPQLYAENAQVEKSADALKFNCAQRAHQNTLEYIPIAYVTTLVTATKFPVFAAGVLGWWSLSRIAYTRGYVTGDPQKRVNVIYISGSLGLLSSLVVSTYLAGGWLWEGISKLL
;
A
#
# COMPACT_ATOMS: atom_id res chain seq x y z
N MET A 1 33.68 -9.61 15.22
CA MET A 1 32.80 -9.15 16.31
C MET A 1 31.36 -9.34 15.86
N SER A 2 30.58 -10.15 16.57
CA SER A 2 29.14 -10.32 16.30
C SER A 2 28.35 -9.40 17.23
N VAL A 3 27.44 -8.60 16.66
CA VAL A 3 26.47 -7.81 17.42
C VAL A 3 25.15 -8.58 17.46
N THR A 4 24.69 -8.91 18.66
CA THR A 4 23.38 -9.57 18.85
C THR A 4 22.31 -8.49 18.94
N VAL A 5 21.36 -8.49 18.00
CA VAL A 5 20.19 -7.59 18.02
C VAL A 5 18.97 -8.39 18.46
N THR A 6 18.37 -8.03 19.59
CA THR A 6 17.13 -8.63 20.08
C THR A 6 15.93 -7.90 19.49
N LEU A 7 15.06 -8.61 18.79
CA LEU A 7 13.83 -8.06 18.24
C LEU A 7 12.67 -8.15 19.26
N PRO A 8 11.72 -7.21 19.25
CA PRO A 8 10.51 -7.30 20.05
C PRO A 8 9.70 -8.57 19.77
N GLU A 9 9.02 -9.09 20.78
CA GLU A 9 8.11 -10.24 20.61
C GLU A 9 7.02 -9.91 19.57
N GLY A 10 6.75 -10.83 18.64
CA GLY A 10 5.77 -10.64 17.57
C GLY A 10 6.31 -9.95 16.31
N PHE A 11 7.59 -9.61 16.24
CA PHE A 11 8.18 -8.99 15.02
C PHE A 11 8.06 -9.89 13.77
N GLN A 12 7.97 -11.21 13.94
CA GLN A 12 7.70 -12.16 12.84
C GLN A 12 6.44 -11.80 12.03
N TYR A 13 5.41 -11.23 12.66
CA TYR A 13 4.18 -10.81 11.98
C TYR A 13 4.41 -9.60 11.07
N VAL A 14 5.37 -8.74 11.40
CA VAL A 14 5.75 -7.58 10.58
C VAL A 14 6.34 -8.05 9.26
N GLY A 15 7.19 -9.08 9.29
CA GLY A 15 7.72 -9.72 8.08
C GLY A 15 6.60 -10.24 7.17
N SER A 16 5.65 -10.98 7.74
CA SER A 16 4.47 -11.46 6.99
C SER A 16 3.62 -10.32 6.43
N ALA A 17 3.44 -9.24 7.18
CA ALA A 17 2.66 -8.07 6.73
C ALA A 17 3.35 -7.36 5.55
N VAL A 18 4.67 -7.19 5.59
CA VAL A 18 5.46 -6.64 4.47
C VAL A 18 5.33 -7.53 3.23
N VAL A 19 5.51 -8.85 3.38
CA VAL A 19 5.34 -9.82 2.27
C VAL A 19 3.93 -9.76 1.67
N SER A 20 2.90 -9.52 2.48
CA SER A 20 1.53 -9.38 1.99
C SER A 20 1.37 -8.27 0.94
N THR A 21 2.16 -7.20 1.02
CA THR A 21 2.10 -6.10 0.04
C THR A 21 2.77 -6.48 -1.29
N VAL A 22 3.75 -7.39 -1.27
CA VAL A 22 4.33 -7.98 -2.49
C VAL A 22 3.27 -8.80 -3.22
N LEU A 23 2.53 -9.64 -2.48
CA LEU A 23 1.42 -10.41 -3.05
C LEU A 23 0.34 -9.48 -3.64
N LEU A 24 0.01 -8.39 -2.95
CA LEU A 24 -0.90 -7.36 -3.46
C LEU A 24 -0.40 -6.76 -4.79
N LEU A 25 0.88 -6.37 -4.87
CA LEU A 25 1.46 -5.83 -6.11
C LEU A 25 1.38 -6.84 -7.25
N LEU A 26 1.70 -8.11 -7.01
CA LEU A 26 1.61 -9.17 -8.02
C LEU A 26 0.15 -9.35 -8.50
N ILE A 27 -0.82 -9.34 -7.59
CA ILE A 27 -2.25 -9.40 -7.94
C ILE A 27 -2.62 -8.21 -8.84
N GLN A 28 -2.22 -7.00 -8.46
CA GLN A 28 -2.53 -5.79 -9.24
C GLN A 28 -1.85 -5.77 -10.61
N SER A 29 -0.57 -6.18 -10.70
CA SER A 29 0.12 -6.31 -11.99
C SER A 29 -0.58 -7.31 -12.91
N ASN A 30 -1.06 -8.45 -12.38
CA ASN A 30 -1.86 -9.41 -13.14
C ASN A 30 -3.18 -8.80 -13.63
N VAL A 31 -3.86 -8.02 -12.78
CA VAL A 31 -5.10 -7.31 -13.16
C VAL A 31 -4.83 -6.31 -14.28
N VAL A 32 -3.75 -5.52 -14.18
CA VAL A 32 -3.31 -4.59 -15.25
C VAL A 32 -3.06 -5.35 -16.54
N GLY A 33 -2.28 -6.44 -16.50
CA GLY A 33 -1.97 -7.26 -17.68
C GLY A 33 -3.22 -7.86 -18.33
N ARG A 34 -4.17 -8.33 -17.52
CA ARG A 34 -5.45 -8.87 -18.01
C ARG A 34 -6.25 -7.82 -18.78
N TYR A 35 -6.45 -6.62 -18.21
CA TYR A 35 -7.22 -5.57 -18.89
C TYR A 35 -6.46 -4.97 -20.07
N ARG A 36 -5.13 -4.86 -19.99
CA ARG A 36 -4.29 -4.46 -21.14
C ARG A 36 -4.53 -5.36 -22.34
N LYS A 37 -4.44 -6.68 -22.13
CA LYS A 37 -4.64 -7.68 -23.19
C LYS A 37 -6.03 -7.57 -23.80
N ARG A 38 -7.06 -7.41 -22.98
CA ARG A 38 -8.46 -7.25 -23.43
C ARG A 38 -8.69 -5.96 -24.22
N ALA A 39 -8.05 -4.88 -23.80
CA ALA A 39 -8.13 -3.58 -24.47
C ALA A 39 -7.27 -3.49 -25.75
N GLY A 40 -6.41 -4.49 -26.03
CA GLY A 40 -5.52 -4.48 -27.18
C GLY A 40 -4.39 -3.45 -27.11
N ILE A 41 -4.09 -2.90 -25.92
CA ILE A 41 -3.08 -1.85 -25.74
C ILE A 41 -1.68 -2.45 -25.73
N LYS A 42 -0.91 -2.19 -26.79
CA LYS A 42 0.45 -2.71 -26.95
C LYS A 42 1.45 -1.98 -26.03
N TYR A 43 2.50 -2.68 -25.62
CA TYR A 43 3.66 -2.03 -25.00
C TYR A 43 4.41 -1.19 -26.05
N PRO A 44 5.06 -0.07 -25.66
CA PRO A 44 5.27 0.46 -24.31
C PRO A 44 4.17 1.42 -23.83
N GLN A 45 3.04 1.52 -24.53
CA GLN A 45 1.96 2.47 -24.19
C GLN A 45 1.48 2.26 -22.75
N LEU A 46 1.56 3.31 -21.92
CA LEU A 46 1.31 3.23 -20.48
C LEU A 46 -0.18 3.24 -20.14
N TYR A 47 -0.93 4.10 -20.81
CA TYR A 47 -2.38 4.31 -20.65
C TYR A 47 -3.05 4.30 -22.02
N ALA A 48 -4.28 3.80 -22.09
CA ALA A 48 -5.14 3.98 -23.24
C ALA A 48 -5.52 5.46 -23.41
N GLU A 49 -5.48 5.95 -24.65
CA GLU A 49 -5.87 7.30 -25.01
C GLU A 49 -7.40 7.47 -24.98
N ASN A 50 -7.88 8.71 -24.92
CA ASN A 50 -9.33 9.01 -24.87
C ASN A 50 -10.09 8.34 -26.03
N ALA A 51 -9.55 8.39 -27.24
CA ALA A 51 -10.15 7.75 -28.41
C ALA A 51 -10.23 6.21 -28.28
N GLN A 52 -9.33 5.58 -27.52
CA GLN A 52 -9.35 4.14 -27.27
C GLN A 52 -10.31 3.79 -26.13
N VAL A 53 -10.41 4.65 -25.11
CA VAL A 53 -11.33 4.56 -23.98
C VAL A 53 -12.78 4.67 -24.43
N GLU A 54 -13.09 5.62 -25.32
CA GLU A 54 -14.43 5.79 -25.90
C GLU A 54 -14.88 4.57 -26.72
N LYS A 55 -13.93 3.91 -27.39
CA LYS A 55 -14.20 2.73 -28.23
C LYS A 55 -14.26 1.42 -27.44
N SER A 56 -13.73 1.38 -26.21
CA SER A 56 -13.65 0.15 -25.43
C SER A 56 -13.72 0.41 -23.93
N ALA A 57 -14.78 -0.13 -23.31
CA ALA A 57 -14.90 -0.13 -21.84
C ALA A 57 -13.72 -0.87 -21.16
N ASP A 58 -13.09 -1.83 -21.84
CA ASP A 58 -11.91 -2.52 -21.31
C ASP A 58 -10.67 -1.63 -21.32
N ALA A 59 -10.56 -0.67 -22.24
CA ALA A 59 -9.51 0.34 -22.23
C ALA A 59 -9.65 1.31 -21.03
N LEU A 60 -10.88 1.69 -20.68
CA LEU A 60 -11.13 2.43 -19.44
C LEU A 60 -10.72 1.63 -18.20
N LYS A 61 -11.13 0.36 -18.13
CA LYS A 61 -10.77 -0.54 -17.01
C LYS A 61 -9.27 -0.80 -16.93
N PHE A 62 -8.58 -0.83 -18.07
CA PHE A 62 -7.11 -0.89 -18.11
C PHE A 62 -6.50 0.36 -17.45
N ASN A 63 -6.96 1.57 -17.82
CA ASN A 63 -6.49 2.80 -17.19
C ASN A 63 -6.76 2.83 -15.69
N CYS A 64 -7.97 2.42 -15.27
CA CYS A 64 -8.28 2.27 -13.86
C CYS A 64 -7.33 1.27 -13.17
N ALA A 65 -7.20 0.04 -13.68
CA ALA A 65 -6.31 -0.97 -13.12
C ALA A 65 -4.87 -0.43 -12.96
N GLN A 66 -4.37 0.26 -13.99
CA GLN A 66 -3.02 0.83 -13.98
C GLN A 66 -2.86 1.90 -12.90
N ARG A 67 -3.82 2.82 -12.81
CA ARG A 67 -3.78 3.87 -11.78
C ARG A 67 -3.93 3.30 -10.37
N ALA A 68 -4.72 2.25 -10.15
CA ALA A 68 -4.80 1.57 -8.85
C ALA A 68 -3.48 0.90 -8.45
N HIS A 69 -2.80 0.26 -9.40
CA HIS A 69 -1.49 -0.34 -9.17
C HIS A 69 -0.43 0.73 -8.84
N GLN A 70 -0.33 1.77 -9.65
CA GLN A 70 0.59 2.90 -9.41
C GLN A 70 0.33 3.59 -8.09
N ASN A 71 -0.94 3.81 -7.74
CA ASN A 71 -1.26 4.40 -6.45
C ASN A 71 -0.80 3.52 -5.28
N THR A 72 -0.83 2.19 -5.42
CA THR A 72 -0.31 1.29 -4.38
C THR A 72 1.20 1.42 -4.26
N LEU A 73 1.91 1.51 -5.38
CA LEU A 73 3.37 1.73 -5.42
C LEU A 73 3.75 3.07 -4.77
N GLU A 74 2.97 4.13 -4.99
CA GLU A 74 3.16 5.45 -4.35
C GLU A 74 3.05 5.37 -2.81
N TYR A 75 2.15 4.52 -2.29
CA TYR A 75 1.91 4.40 -0.85
C TYR A 75 2.87 3.43 -0.13
N ILE A 76 3.45 2.45 -0.82
CA ILE A 76 4.32 1.44 -0.17
C ILE A 76 5.46 2.06 0.64
N PRO A 77 6.23 3.06 0.14
CA PRO A 77 7.28 3.69 0.93
C PRO A 77 6.77 4.28 2.25
N ILE A 78 5.64 4.99 2.19
CA ILE A 78 5.00 5.59 3.37
C ILE A 78 4.54 4.48 4.33
N ALA A 79 3.93 3.43 3.80
CA ALA A 79 3.42 2.32 4.60
C ALA A 79 4.54 1.56 5.30
N TYR A 80 5.64 1.29 4.61
CA TYR A 80 6.78 0.60 5.18
C TYR A 80 7.47 1.43 6.26
N VAL A 81 7.78 2.70 6.01
CA VAL A 81 8.46 3.56 6.98
C VAL A 81 7.65 3.68 8.26
N THR A 82 6.37 4.01 8.15
CA THR A 82 5.48 4.18 9.32
C THR A 82 5.26 2.88 10.07
N THR A 83 5.12 1.75 9.37
CA THR A 83 4.96 0.42 9.98
C THR A 83 6.23 -0.01 10.70
N LEU A 84 7.40 0.10 10.08
CA LEU A 84 8.67 -0.34 10.67
C LEU A 84 9.02 0.46 11.91
N VAL A 85 8.82 1.78 11.90
CA VAL A 85 9.02 2.63 13.08
C VAL A 85 8.02 2.24 14.18
N THR A 86 6.74 2.07 13.85
CA THR A 86 5.73 1.64 14.83
C THR A 86 6.04 0.26 15.42
N ALA A 87 6.56 -0.67 14.61
CA ALA A 87 6.88 -2.03 15.00
C ALA A 87 8.03 -2.14 16.02
N THR A 88 8.86 -1.10 16.15
CA THR A 88 9.92 -1.06 17.19
C THR A 88 9.35 -1.14 18.60
N LYS A 89 8.13 -0.64 18.81
CA LYS A 89 7.43 -0.66 20.10
C LYS A 89 6.16 -1.51 20.09
N PHE A 90 5.45 -1.56 18.96
CA PHE A 90 4.14 -2.21 18.83
C PHE A 90 4.08 -3.12 17.59
N PRO A 91 4.86 -4.22 17.53
CA PRO A 91 5.02 -5.06 16.34
C PRO A 91 3.72 -5.72 15.86
N VAL A 92 2.91 -6.27 16.77
CA VAL A 92 1.64 -6.94 16.42
C VAL A 92 0.63 -5.94 15.86
N PHE A 93 0.54 -4.75 16.47
CA PHE A 93 -0.34 -3.67 15.98
C PHE A 93 0.10 -3.20 14.59
N ALA A 94 1.40 -2.91 14.41
CA ALA A 94 1.96 -2.49 13.14
C ALA A 94 1.70 -3.51 12.02
N ALA A 95 1.93 -4.79 12.32
CA ALA A 95 1.66 -5.89 11.39
C ALA A 95 0.18 -6.00 11.02
N GLY A 96 -0.72 -5.91 12.00
CA GLY A 96 -2.17 -5.96 11.78
C GLY A 96 -2.67 -4.82 10.91
N VAL A 97 -2.20 -3.59 11.17
CA VAL A 97 -2.54 -2.41 10.38
C VAL A 97 -2.05 -2.54 8.94
N LEU A 98 -0.80 -2.92 8.71
CA LEU A 98 -0.26 -3.05 7.35
C LEU A 98 -0.95 -4.20 6.58
N GLY A 99 -1.22 -5.32 7.26
CA GLY A 99 -1.97 -6.43 6.68
C GLY A 99 -3.39 -6.03 6.29
N TRP A 100 -4.10 -5.32 7.17
CA TRP A 100 -5.43 -4.79 6.87
C TRP A 100 -5.41 -3.76 5.74
N TRP A 101 -4.42 -2.86 5.74
CA TRP A 101 -4.22 -1.92 4.65
C TRP A 101 -4.03 -2.66 3.32
N SER A 102 -3.21 -3.70 3.26
CA SER A 102 -3.00 -4.53 2.07
C SER A 102 -4.31 -5.15 1.54
N LEU A 103 -5.13 -5.73 2.44
CA LEU A 103 -6.46 -6.25 2.07
C LEU A 103 -7.41 -5.15 1.57
N SER A 104 -7.38 -3.97 2.19
CA SER A 104 -8.21 -2.84 1.76
C SER A 104 -7.87 -2.36 0.34
N ARG A 105 -6.61 -2.49 -0.08
CA ARG A 105 -6.16 -2.17 -1.45
C ARG A 105 -6.70 -3.14 -2.50
N ILE A 106 -7.01 -4.38 -2.11
CA ILE A 106 -7.72 -5.33 -2.99
C ILE A 106 -9.14 -4.81 -3.26
N ALA A 107 -9.85 -4.39 -2.21
CA ALA A 107 -11.19 -3.80 -2.35
C ALA A 107 -11.16 -2.50 -3.18
N TYR A 108 -10.18 -1.64 -2.95
CA TYR A 108 -9.94 -0.43 -3.75
C TYR A 108 -9.75 -0.76 -5.24
N THR A 109 -8.88 -1.73 -5.55
CA THR A 109 -8.60 -2.14 -6.93
C THR A 109 -9.85 -2.71 -7.60
N ARG A 110 -10.59 -3.58 -6.90
CA ARG A 110 -11.85 -4.16 -7.39
C ARG A 110 -12.89 -3.08 -7.71
N GLY A 111 -13.03 -2.09 -6.83
CA GLY A 111 -13.91 -0.95 -7.05
C GLY A 111 -13.50 -0.13 -8.27
N TYR A 112 -12.20 0.06 -8.48
CA TYR A 112 -11.71 0.88 -9.59
C TYR A 112 -11.86 0.18 -10.96
N VAL A 113 -11.64 -1.14 -11.03
CA VAL A 113 -11.76 -1.91 -12.29
C VAL A 113 -13.21 -2.18 -12.72
N THR A 114 -14.20 -1.59 -12.06
CA THR A 114 -15.57 -1.52 -12.61
C THR A 114 -15.65 -0.57 -13.80
N GLY A 115 -14.65 0.31 -13.99
CA GLY A 115 -14.66 1.38 -14.99
C GLY A 115 -15.31 2.67 -14.47
N ASP A 116 -15.66 2.72 -13.18
CA ASP A 116 -16.16 3.92 -12.51
C ASP A 116 -15.13 4.32 -11.44
N PRO A 117 -14.36 5.39 -11.67
CA PRO A 117 -13.36 5.84 -10.73
C PRO A 117 -13.88 6.09 -9.31
N GLN A 118 -15.15 6.46 -9.14
CA GLN A 118 -15.71 6.79 -7.82
C GLN A 118 -15.84 5.55 -6.93
N LYS A 119 -16.09 4.37 -7.51
CA LYS A 119 -16.27 3.10 -6.78
C LYS A 119 -15.00 2.58 -6.09
N ARG A 120 -13.83 3.19 -6.33
CA ARG A 120 -12.60 2.89 -5.59
C ARG A 120 -12.71 3.20 -4.10
N VAL A 121 -13.49 4.24 -3.75
CA VAL A 121 -13.66 4.68 -2.37
C VAL A 121 -14.83 3.90 -1.80
N ASN A 122 -14.51 2.90 -1.00
CA ASN A 122 -15.48 2.11 -0.24
C ASN A 122 -15.05 2.05 1.22
N VAL A 123 -15.96 1.59 2.09
CA VAL A 123 -15.75 1.55 3.54
C VAL A 123 -14.51 0.73 3.93
N ILE A 124 -14.22 -0.36 3.21
CA ILE A 124 -13.06 -1.20 3.46
C ILE A 124 -11.77 -0.43 3.14
N TYR A 125 -11.71 0.25 1.99
CA TYR A 125 -10.57 1.10 1.63
C TYR A 125 -10.36 2.23 2.64
N ILE A 126 -11.44 2.89 3.07
CA ILE A 126 -11.38 3.98 4.05
C ILE A 126 -10.82 3.45 5.38
N SER A 127 -11.31 2.31 5.87
CA SER A 127 -10.82 1.76 7.15
C SER A 127 -9.35 1.35 7.10
N GLY A 128 -8.89 0.75 5.99
CA GLY A 128 -7.46 0.48 5.79
C GLY A 128 -6.61 1.74 5.72
N SER A 129 -7.11 2.79 5.07
CA SER A 129 -6.42 4.08 4.98
C SER A 129 -6.33 4.79 6.34
N LEU A 130 -7.38 4.72 7.15
CA LEU A 130 -7.39 5.21 8.53
C LEU A 130 -6.42 4.41 9.41
N GLY A 131 -6.34 3.09 9.21
CA GLY A 131 -5.32 2.24 9.82
C GLY A 131 -3.92 2.77 9.51
N LEU A 132 -3.61 3.00 8.24
CA LEU A 132 -2.30 3.53 7.85
C LEU A 132 -2.01 4.91 8.47
N LEU A 133 -3.02 5.79 8.53
CA LEU A 133 -2.91 7.08 9.19
C LEU A 133 -2.59 6.93 10.69
N SER A 134 -3.16 5.93 11.37
CA SER A 134 -2.81 5.65 12.77
C SER A 134 -1.34 5.25 12.92
N SER A 135 -0.78 4.47 11.99
CA SER A 135 0.65 4.14 11.98
C SER A 135 1.54 5.37 11.75
N LEU A 136 1.09 6.33 10.93
CA LEU A 136 1.79 7.60 10.77
C LEU A 136 1.83 8.39 12.09
N VAL A 137 0.69 8.49 12.80
CA VAL A 137 0.62 9.21 14.08
C VAL A 137 1.53 8.54 15.11
N VAL A 138 1.44 7.22 15.27
CA VAL A 138 2.26 6.49 16.26
C VAL A 138 3.75 6.59 15.92
N SER A 139 4.13 6.36 14.66
CA SER A 139 5.54 6.47 14.25
C SER A 139 6.11 7.88 14.46
N THR A 140 5.31 8.92 14.21
CA THR A 140 5.71 10.31 14.44
C THR A 140 5.92 10.58 15.93
N TYR A 141 5.02 10.10 16.79
CA TYR A 141 5.15 10.21 18.23
C TYR A 141 6.43 9.51 18.75
N LEU A 142 6.71 8.29 18.27
CA LEU A 142 7.92 7.56 18.65
C LEU A 142 9.19 8.27 18.20
N ALA A 143 9.25 8.71 16.94
CA ALA A 143 10.40 9.42 16.39
C ALA A 143 10.64 10.75 17.12
N GLY A 144 9.57 11.48 17.45
CA GLY A 144 9.65 12.70 18.25
C GLY A 144 10.19 12.43 19.66
N GLY A 145 9.77 11.33 20.29
CA GLY A 145 10.29 10.90 21.59
C GLY A 145 11.79 10.62 21.56
N TRP A 146 12.27 9.89 20.56
CA TRP A 146 13.71 9.62 20.40
C TRP A 146 14.53 10.89 20.19
N LEU A 147 14.01 11.83 19.39
CA LEU A 147 14.66 13.12 19.18
C LEU A 147 14.75 13.92 20.48
N TRP A 148 13.65 13.97 21.25
CA TRP A 148 13.60 14.67 22.53
C TRP A 148 14.61 14.09 23.54
N GLU A 149 14.64 12.77 23.70
CA GLU A 149 15.60 12.09 24.60
C GLU A 149 17.06 12.35 24.20
N GLY A 150 17.34 12.44 22.89
CA GLY A 150 18.66 12.78 22.38
C GLY A 150 19.05 14.21 22.73
N ILE A 151 18.14 15.17 22.52
CA ILE A 151 18.38 16.59 22.83
C ILE A 151 18.52 16.81 24.33
N SER A 152 17.68 16.18 25.16
CA SER A 152 17.71 16.37 26.62
C SER A 152 19.00 15.88 27.27
N LYS A 153 19.79 15.00 26.62
CA LYS A 153 21.09 14.54 27.12
C LYS A 153 22.24 15.50 26.78
N LEU A 154 22.01 16.45 25.87
CA LEU A 154 22.99 17.45 25.43
C LEU A 154 22.86 18.78 26.17
N LEU A 155 21.73 19.01 26.86
CA LEU A 155 21.45 20.16 27.72
C LEU A 155 21.83 19.83 29.17
#